data_AF-A0A523UNB6-F1
#
_entry.id   AF-A0A523UNB6-F1
#
_cell.length_a   1.000
_cell.length_b   1.000
_cell.length_c   1.000
_cell.angle_alpha   90.00
_cell.angle_beta   90.00
_cell.angle_gamma   90.00
#
_symmetry.space_group_name_H-M   'P 1'
#
loop_
_entity.id
_entity.type
_entity.pdbx_description
1 polymer ?
#
loop_
_entity_poly.entity_id
_entity_poly.type
_entity_poly.pdbx_seq_one_letter_code
_entity_poly.pdbx_strand_id
1 'polypeptide(L)' 'KCQTENPETRKFCRQCGAKLSQVWPRCGSENLPGDRFCGECGYDLALPPAPVPQALSFEEKPDKSQGYLLGRTYI' A
#
# COMPACT_ATOMS: atom_id res chain seq x y z
N LYS A 1 -24.98 11.03 -3.87
CA LYS A 1 -24.88 9.58 -3.52
C LYS A 1 -26.11 9.21 -2.68
N CYS A 2 -26.63 7.98 -2.75
CA CYS A 2 -27.97 7.63 -2.23
C CYS A 2 -28.16 7.54 -0.70
N GLN A 3 -27.12 7.77 0.10
CA GLN A 3 -27.15 7.82 1.58
C GLN A 3 -27.69 6.56 2.31
N THR A 4 -27.84 5.43 1.63
CA THR A 4 -28.21 4.14 2.24
C THR A 4 -27.14 3.65 3.22
N GLU A 5 -27.57 3.16 4.39
CA GLU A 5 -26.68 2.49 5.34
C GLU A 5 -26.14 1.16 4.76
N ASN A 6 -24.83 0.97 4.87
CA ASN A 6 -24.14 -0.24 4.45
C ASN A 6 -23.26 -0.74 5.60
N PRO A 7 -23.12 -2.07 5.78
CA PRO A 7 -22.13 -2.60 6.71
C PRO A 7 -20.73 -2.17 6.25
N GLU A 8 -19.85 -1.98 7.22
CA GLU A 8 -18.49 -1.45 7.05
C GLU A 8 -17.61 -2.31 6.11
N THR A 9 -17.99 -3.57 5.93
CA THR A 9 -17.29 -4.53 5.06
C THR A 9 -17.63 -4.41 3.57
N ARG A 10 -18.60 -3.56 3.18
CA ARG A 10 -19.02 -3.42 1.78
C ARG A 10 -18.12 -2.48 0.97
N LYS A 11 -17.66 -2.95 -0.20
CA LYS A 11 -16.94 -2.14 -1.20
C LYS A 11 -17.83 -1.26 -2.05
N PHE A 12 -19.11 -1.62 -2.22
CA PHE A 12 -20.08 -0.91 -3.06
C PHE A 12 -21.41 -0.77 -2.33
N CYS A 13 -22.14 0.31 -2.59
CA CYS A 13 -23.45 0.54 -2.02
C CYS A 13 -24.46 -0.49 -2.55
N ARG A 14 -25.16 -1.17 -1.63
CA ARG A 14 -26.16 -2.19 -1.98
C ARG A 14 -27.35 -1.67 -2.78
N GLN A 15 -27.61 -0.36 -2.76
CA GLN A 15 -28.77 0.26 -3.40
C GLN A 15 -28.40 0.93 -4.74
N CYS A 16 -27.36 1.77 -4.74
CA CYS A 16 -27.01 2.58 -5.91
C CYS A 16 -25.67 2.20 -6.57
N GLY A 17 -25.00 1.14 -6.12
CA GLY A 17 -23.77 0.64 -6.74
C GLY A 17 -22.52 1.52 -6.57
N ALA A 18 -22.65 2.69 -5.95
CA ALA A 18 -21.53 3.61 -5.79
C ALA A 18 -20.42 3.00 -4.89
N LYS A 19 -19.16 3.15 -5.31
CA LYS A 19 -17.98 2.66 -4.58
C LYS A 19 -17.89 3.32 -3.20
N LEU A 20 -17.71 2.50 -2.16
CA LEU A 20 -17.60 2.93 -0.76
C LEU A 20 -16.17 2.83 -0.23
N SER A 21 -15.32 2.01 -0.85
CA SER A 21 -13.91 1.96 -0.51
C SER A 21 -13.20 3.28 -0.82
N GLN A 22 -12.19 3.59 -0.01
CA GLN A 22 -11.41 4.81 -0.07
C GLN A 22 -9.95 4.51 -0.40
N VAL A 23 -9.34 5.35 -1.23
CA VAL A 23 -7.90 5.27 -1.53
C VAL A 23 -7.15 6.09 -0.48
N TRP A 24 -6.24 5.45 0.23
CA TRP A 24 -5.46 6.12 1.26
C TRP A 24 -4.31 6.92 0.63
N PRO A 25 -4.23 8.25 0.83
CA PRO A 25 -3.27 9.10 0.13
C PRO A 25 -1.81 8.82 0.51
N ARG A 26 -1.55 8.15 1.63
CA ARG A 26 -0.18 7.86 2.08
C ARG A 26 0.53 6.81 1.22
N CYS A 27 -0.19 5.79 0.78
CA CYS A 27 0.40 4.64 0.07
C CYS A 27 -0.37 4.26 -1.21
N GLY A 28 -1.49 4.90 -1.50
CA GLY A 28 -2.31 4.64 -2.69
C GLY A 28 -3.20 3.39 -2.60
N SER A 29 -3.22 2.72 -1.45
CA SER A 29 -3.97 1.47 -1.26
C SER A 29 -5.45 1.72 -1.01
N GLU A 30 -6.29 0.82 -1.52
CA GLU A 30 -7.73 0.85 -1.29
C GLU A 30 -8.10 0.17 0.03
N ASN A 31 -8.87 0.87 0.87
CA ASN A 31 -9.35 0.39 2.17
C ASN A 31 -10.88 0.46 2.25
N LEU A 32 -11.49 -0.40 3.06
CA LEU A 32 -12.93 -0.47 3.30
C LEU A 32 -13.40 0.67 4.21
N PRO A 33 -14.68 1.07 4.10
CA PRO A 33 -15.32 2.05 4.99
C PRO A 33 -15.56 1.42 6.37
N GLY A 34 -14.50 1.18 7.13
CA GLY A 34 -14.53 0.47 8.42
C GLY A 34 -13.15 0.09 8.94
N ASP A 35 -12.20 -0.03 8.02
CA ASP A 35 -10.82 -0.37 8.38
C ASP A 35 -10.24 0.67 9.35
N ARG A 36 -9.70 0.19 10.47
CA ARG A 36 -8.98 1.03 11.44
C ARG A 36 -7.54 1.28 11.01
N PHE A 37 -6.94 0.32 10.31
CA PHE A 37 -5.57 0.39 9.81
C PHE A 37 -5.53 0.03 8.33
N CYS A 38 -4.59 0.64 7.59
CA CYS A 38 -4.37 0.28 6.21
C CYS A 38 -3.76 -1.13 6.12
N GLY A 39 -4.39 -2.04 5.37
CA GLY A 39 -3.91 -3.42 5.19
C GLY A 39 -2.55 -3.52 4.49
N GLU A 40 -2.12 -2.48 3.77
CA GLU A 40 -0.88 -2.48 3.00
C GLU A 40 0.27 -1.78 3.72
N CYS A 41 0.02 -0.60 4.34
CA CYS A 41 1.08 0.18 5.01
C CYS A 41 0.98 0.24 6.53
N GLY A 42 -0.08 -0.33 7.13
CA GLY A 42 -0.29 -0.39 8.58
C GLY A 42 -0.66 0.95 9.25
N TYR A 43 -0.82 2.04 8.50
CA TYR A 43 -1.15 3.34 9.07
C TYR A 43 -2.59 3.38 9.63
N ASP A 44 -2.78 4.03 10.77
CA ASP A 44 -4.10 4.24 11.38
C ASP A 44 -4.94 5.22 10.54
N LEU A 45 -6.04 4.74 9.98
CA LEU A 45 -6.93 5.50 9.08
C LEU A 45 -7.83 6.48 9.84
N ALA A 46 -7.94 6.37 11.16
CA ALA A 46 -8.66 7.33 12.00
C ALA A 46 -7.82 8.59 12.30
N LEU A 47 -6.50 8.53 12.10
CA LEU A 47 -5.62 9.68 12.24
C LEU A 47 -5.52 10.43 10.91
N PRO A 48 -5.51 11.78 10.93
CA PRO A 48 -5.18 12.53 9.73
C PRO A 48 -3.77 12.14 9.26
N PRO A 49 -3.53 12.03 7.96
CA PRO A 49 -2.22 11.65 7.45
C PRO A 49 -1.20 12.70 7.92
N ALA A 50 -0.36 12.31 8.89
CA ALA A 50 0.82 13.09 9.21
C ALA A 50 1.72 13.15 7.97
N PRO A 51 2.44 14.26 7.73
CA PRO A 51 3.40 14.34 6.63
C PRO A 51 4.38 13.18 6.77
N VAL A 52 4.42 12.33 5.76
CA VAL A 52 5.34 11.18 5.75
C VAL A 52 6.76 11.68 5.58
N PRO A 53 7.69 11.36 6.49
CA PRO A 53 9.09 11.33 6.14
C PRO A 53 9.23 10.27 5.05
N GLN A 54 9.60 10.69 3.85
CA GLN A 54 9.95 9.83 2.73
C GLN A 54 11.28 9.14 3.04
N ALA A 55 11.28 8.24 4.00
CA ALA A 55 12.44 7.44 4.34
C ALA A 55 11.89 6.06 4.64
N LEU A 56 11.95 5.21 3.62
CA LEU A 56 12.39 3.82 3.68
C LEU A 56 12.25 3.28 2.25
N SER A 57 13.11 3.80 1.36
CA SER A 57 13.65 2.96 0.29
C SER A 57 14.39 1.84 1.01
N PHE A 58 13.78 0.66 1.09
CA PHE A 58 14.54 -0.53 1.42
C PHE A 58 15.47 -0.74 0.23
N GLU A 59 16.75 -0.44 0.47
CA GLU A 59 17.82 -0.61 -0.50
C GLU A 59 17.71 -1.98 -1.18
N GLU A 60 17.90 -1.94 -2.49
CA GLU A 60 17.96 -3.04 -3.44
C GLU A 60 18.58 -4.32 -2.84
N LYS A 61 17.91 -5.48 -2.98
CA LYS A 61 18.60 -6.77 -2.85
C LYS A 61 19.75 -6.76 -3.85
N PRO A 62 21.03 -6.88 -3.46
CA PRO A 62 22.08 -7.09 -4.44
C PRO A 62 21.88 -8.49 -5.04
N ASP A 63 21.42 -8.53 -6.28
CA ASP A 63 21.40 -9.73 -7.10
C ASP A 63 22.85 -10.19 -7.30
N LYS A 64 23.24 -11.24 -6.58
CA LYS A 64 24.52 -11.94 -6.76
C LYS A 64 24.47 -12.74 -8.07
N SER A 65 24.59 -12.05 -9.21
CA SER A 65 24.87 -12.68 -10.49
C SER A 65 26.02 -11.98 -11.25
N GLN A 66 27.08 -11.59 -10.53
CA GLN A 66 28.36 -11.30 -11.17
C GLN A 66 29.28 -12.51 -11.07
N GLY A 67 29.42 -13.19 -12.20
CA GLY A 67 30.30 -14.33 -12.39
C GLY A 67 31.77 -13.98 -12.11
N TYR A 68 32.45 -14.87 -11.40
CA TYR A 68 33.89 -14.83 -11.24
C TYR A 68 34.56 -15.25 -12.56
N LEU A 69 34.99 -14.28 -13.37
CA LEU A 69 36.10 -14.51 -14.30
C LEU A 69 37.40 -14.28 -13.53
N LEU A 70 37.88 -15.32 -12.85
CA LEU A 70 39.27 -15.36 -12.37
C LEU A 70 40.17 -15.54 -13.60
N GLY A 71 40.66 -14.41 -14.09
CA GLY A 71 41.63 -14.33 -15.17
C GLY A 71 42.87 -15.16 -14.85
N ARG A 72 43.22 -16.03 -15.80
CA ARG A 72 44.49 -16.76 -15.85
C ARG A 72 45.64 -15.75 -15.83
N THR A 73 46.43 -15.75 -14.77
CA THR A 73 47.75 -15.11 -14.76
C THR A 73 48.65 -15.83 -15.76
N TYR A 74 49.08 -15.10 -16.78
CA TYR A 74 50.30 -15.35 -17.53
C TYR A 74 51.47 -14.86 -16.69
N ILE A 75 52.36 -15.73 -16.23
CA ILE A 75 53.83 -15.77 -16.49
C ILE A 75 54.33 -17.18 -16.14
#